data_AF-A0A231RPN8-F1
#
_entry.id   AF-A0A231RPN8-F1
#
_cell.length_a   1.000
_cell.length_b   1.000
_cell.length_c   1.000
_cell.angle_alpha   90.00
_cell.angle_beta   90.00
_cell.angle_gamma   90.00
#
_symmetry.space_group_name_H-M   'P 1'
#
loop_
_entity.id
_entity.type
_entity.pdbx_description
1 polymer ?
#
loop_
_entity_poly.entity_id
_entity_poly.type
_entity_poly.pdbx_seq_one_letter_code
_entity_poly.pdbx_strand_id
1 'polypeptide(L)'
;MSVNSMAELEYRNLLETQIKQATGMRLEQLQKQGEGERKLMVEIVWPVRKTFEGIILEKEIVTLTGAKAYIDAFDEKFRLGLESEGFVVHAERVTRPRFDFERNRIRSMLAYGIHYTPFTYDEMDKRPEICRRALYEIYGSFSSPADHFSKEQLTLYEREVVRYALWLGQPFSIRDVQACTNKGEDFCRKVIRSLLKKRLIRPMHLNRTRNYYYVLEEKASSTIWYSARSMEQDAATAKVVHREESGDDGRGEI
;
A
#
# COMPACT_ATOMS: atom_id res chain seq x y z
N MET A 1 -34.97 5.35 2.78
CA MET A 1 -34.17 4.32 2.09
C MET A 1 -33.39 3.54 3.13
N SER A 2 -33.36 2.21 3.05
CA SER A 2 -32.55 1.36 3.93
C SER A 2 -31.06 1.55 3.63
N VAL A 3 -30.18 1.36 4.62
CA VAL A 3 -28.70 1.46 4.44
C VAL A 3 -28.23 0.54 3.30
N ASN A 4 -28.82 -0.64 3.15
CA ASN A 4 -28.50 -1.56 2.04
C ASN A 4 -28.94 -1.01 0.68
N SER A 5 -30.07 -0.30 0.60
CA SER A 5 -30.52 0.28 -0.67
C SER A 5 -29.59 1.41 -1.18
N MET A 6 -28.94 2.14 -0.27
CA MET A 6 -27.96 3.16 -0.65
C MET A 6 -26.65 2.51 -1.12
N ALA A 7 -26.18 1.50 -0.40
CA ALA A 7 -24.98 0.75 -0.75
C ALA A 7 -25.07 0.12 -2.16
N GLU A 8 -26.20 -0.50 -2.47
CA GLU A 8 -26.48 -1.09 -3.78
C GLU A 8 -26.52 -0.04 -4.91
N LEU A 9 -27.10 1.13 -4.64
CA LEU A 9 -27.13 2.23 -5.61
C LEU A 9 -25.72 2.77 -5.91
N GLU A 10 -24.94 3.03 -4.86
CA GLU A 10 -23.57 3.54 -4.99
C GLU A 10 -22.65 2.54 -5.68
N TYR A 11 -22.83 1.24 -5.39
CA TYR A 11 -22.07 0.19 -6.05
C TYR A 11 -22.41 0.12 -7.55
N ARG A 12 -23.70 0.20 -7.90
CA ARG A 12 -24.13 0.25 -9.30
C ARG A 12 -23.55 1.46 -10.03
N ASN A 13 -23.61 2.64 -9.41
CA ASN A 13 -23.06 3.87 -9.99
C ASN A 13 -21.55 3.75 -10.23
N LEU A 14 -20.81 3.19 -9.26
CA LEU A 14 -19.38 2.92 -9.40
C LEU A 14 -19.11 1.98 -10.57
N LEU A 15 -19.81 0.84 -10.62
CA LEU A 15 -19.63 -0.18 -11.65
C LEU A 15 -19.93 0.36 -13.04
N GLU A 16 -21.08 1.03 -13.23
CA GLU A 16 -21.45 1.64 -14.51
C GLU A 16 -20.44 2.70 -14.97
N THR A 17 -19.95 3.52 -14.04
CA THR A 17 -18.93 4.54 -14.34
C THR A 17 -17.64 3.89 -14.82
N GLN A 18 -17.17 2.84 -14.14
CA GLN A 18 -15.92 2.18 -14.52
C GLN A 18 -16.04 1.30 -15.75
N ILE A 19 -17.21 0.71 -16.02
CA ILE A 19 -17.51 0.00 -17.27
C ILE A 19 -17.36 0.97 -18.46
N LYS A 20 -17.92 2.19 -18.37
CA LYS A 20 -17.83 3.19 -19.45
C LYS A 20 -16.39 3.63 -19.75
N GLN A 21 -15.51 3.53 -18.76
CA GLN A 21 -14.11 3.95 -18.85
C GLN A 21 -13.15 2.79 -19.19
N ALA A 22 -13.58 1.54 -19.01
CA ALA A 22 -12.74 0.36 -19.20
C ALA A 22 -12.71 -0.11 -20.65
N THR A 23 -11.62 -0.76 -21.03
CA THR A 23 -11.45 -1.43 -22.32
C THR A 23 -10.77 -2.80 -22.13
N GLY A 24 -10.85 -3.64 -23.16
CA GLY A 24 -10.20 -4.96 -23.19
C GLY A 24 -10.66 -5.90 -22.07
N MET A 25 -9.75 -6.71 -21.56
CA MET A 25 -10.05 -7.74 -20.56
C MET A 25 -10.61 -7.17 -19.24
N ARG A 26 -10.18 -5.96 -18.83
CA ARG A 26 -10.76 -5.30 -17.65
C ARG A 26 -12.25 -5.03 -17.83
N LEU A 27 -12.67 -4.58 -19.01
CA LEU A 27 -14.09 -4.37 -19.31
C LEU A 27 -14.86 -5.68 -19.23
N GLU A 28 -14.31 -6.77 -19.79
CA GLU A 28 -14.94 -8.08 -19.70
C GLU A 28 -15.11 -8.56 -18.25
N GLN A 29 -14.11 -8.33 -17.39
CA GLN A 29 -14.19 -8.68 -15.97
C GLN A 29 -15.28 -7.88 -15.25
N LEU A 30 -15.34 -6.56 -15.47
CA LEU A 30 -16.36 -5.69 -14.88
C LEU A 30 -17.78 -6.12 -15.28
N GLN A 31 -17.98 -6.52 -16.54
CA GLN A 31 -19.28 -7.00 -17.02
C GLN A 31 -19.68 -8.37 -16.46
N LYS A 32 -18.71 -9.15 -15.97
CA LYS A 32 -18.92 -10.50 -15.42
C LYS A 32 -19.00 -10.53 -13.89
N GLN A 33 -18.92 -9.38 -13.21
CA GLN A 33 -19.01 -9.35 -11.75
C GLN A 33 -20.28 -10.03 -11.26
N GLY A 34 -20.13 -10.83 -10.21
CA GLY A 34 -21.17 -11.67 -9.68
C GLY A 34 -21.52 -11.32 -8.24
N GLU A 35 -22.08 -12.33 -7.57
CA GLU A 35 -22.58 -12.21 -6.21
C GLU A 35 -21.44 -12.02 -5.19
N GLY A 36 -20.23 -12.51 -5.47
CA GLY A 36 -19.08 -12.37 -4.57
C GLY A 36 -18.57 -10.93 -4.51
N GLU A 37 -18.35 -10.31 -5.66
CA GLU A 37 -17.86 -8.94 -5.79
C GLU A 37 -18.90 -7.95 -5.24
N ARG A 38 -20.19 -8.17 -5.54
CA ARG A 38 -21.26 -7.36 -4.96
C ARG A 38 -21.32 -7.53 -3.42
N LYS A 39 -21.16 -8.75 -2.87
CA LYS A 39 -21.11 -8.97 -1.40
C LYS A 39 -19.92 -8.24 -0.78
N LEU A 40 -18.74 -8.35 -1.38
CA LEU A 40 -17.54 -7.65 -0.95
C LEU A 40 -17.81 -6.14 -0.86
N MET A 41 -18.38 -5.54 -1.90
CA MET A 41 -18.59 -4.10 -1.95
C MET A 41 -19.73 -3.63 -1.04
N VAL A 42 -20.90 -4.25 -1.13
CA VAL A 42 -22.13 -3.82 -0.45
C VAL A 42 -22.16 -4.25 1.01
N GLU A 43 -21.76 -5.49 1.30
CA GLU A 43 -21.90 -6.06 2.64
C GLU A 43 -20.63 -5.92 3.47
N ILE A 44 -19.44 -5.80 2.87
CA ILE A 44 -18.17 -5.72 3.63
C ILE A 44 -17.58 -4.32 3.58
N VAL A 45 -17.33 -3.76 2.39
CA VAL A 45 -16.64 -2.47 2.21
C VAL A 45 -17.52 -1.29 2.63
N TRP A 46 -18.76 -1.22 2.11
CA TRP A 46 -19.65 -0.08 2.38
C TRP A 46 -19.94 0.13 3.88
N PRO A 47 -20.24 -0.90 4.69
CA PRO A 47 -20.49 -0.69 6.10
C PRO A 47 -19.29 -0.11 6.85
N VAL A 48 -18.07 -0.43 6.39
CA VAL A 48 -16.80 0.03 6.98
C VAL A 48 -16.44 1.43 6.53
N ARG A 49 -16.44 1.69 5.21
CA ARG A 49 -15.96 2.94 4.62
C ARG A 49 -17.02 4.03 4.47
N LYS A 50 -18.29 3.67 4.29
CA LYS A 50 -19.40 4.58 3.94
C LYS A 50 -19.21 5.40 2.66
N THR A 51 -18.24 5.04 1.82
CA THR A 51 -17.96 5.63 0.50
C THR A 51 -17.20 4.62 -0.35
N PHE A 52 -17.38 4.70 -1.67
CA PHE A 52 -16.56 3.98 -2.66
C PHE A 52 -15.57 4.88 -3.40
N GLU A 53 -15.44 6.13 -2.98
CA GLU A 53 -14.45 7.04 -3.55
C GLU A 53 -13.02 6.46 -3.46
N GLY A 54 -12.30 6.52 -4.58
CA GLY A 54 -10.95 5.96 -4.70
C GLY A 54 -10.88 4.43 -4.84
N ILE A 55 -12.02 3.73 -4.93
CA ILE A 55 -12.04 2.30 -5.29
C ILE A 55 -11.97 2.14 -6.81
N ILE A 56 -11.05 1.31 -7.28
CA ILE A 56 -10.95 0.86 -8.67
C ILE A 56 -11.32 -0.62 -8.70
N LEU A 57 -12.44 -0.95 -9.35
CA LEU A 57 -12.86 -2.33 -9.56
C LEU A 57 -12.02 -2.98 -10.67
N GLU A 58 -11.77 -4.29 -10.54
CA GLU A 58 -10.99 -5.08 -11.51
C GLU A 58 -9.68 -4.39 -11.89
N LYS A 59 -8.90 -3.96 -10.89
CA LYS A 59 -7.66 -3.23 -11.12
C LYS A 59 -6.65 -4.15 -11.80
N GLU A 60 -6.33 -3.87 -13.06
CA GLU A 60 -5.28 -4.59 -13.79
C GLU A 60 -3.92 -4.31 -13.17
N ILE A 61 -3.17 -5.38 -12.92
CA ILE A 61 -1.75 -5.37 -12.58
C ILE A 61 -1.00 -6.31 -13.53
N VAL A 62 0.24 -5.96 -13.84
CA VAL A 62 1.17 -6.88 -14.52
C VAL A 62 1.95 -7.58 -13.43
N THR A 63 1.87 -8.90 -13.37
CA THR A 63 2.60 -9.73 -12.40
C THR A 63 4.11 -9.72 -12.67
N LEU A 64 4.90 -10.21 -11.72
CA LEU A 64 6.36 -10.32 -11.86
C LEU A 64 6.81 -11.22 -13.03
N THR A 65 5.93 -12.08 -13.54
CA THR A 65 6.18 -12.92 -14.73
C THR A 65 5.69 -12.26 -16.03
N GLY A 66 5.16 -11.04 -15.97
CA GLY A 66 4.61 -10.33 -17.12
C GLY A 66 3.16 -10.71 -17.47
N ALA A 67 2.55 -11.66 -16.77
CA ALA A 67 1.15 -12.01 -16.97
C ALA A 67 0.22 -10.95 -16.36
N LYS A 68 -0.92 -10.69 -16.98
CA LYS A 68 -1.95 -9.79 -16.42
C LYS A 68 -2.73 -10.48 -15.32
N ALA A 69 -3.00 -9.77 -14.24
CA ALA A 69 -3.91 -10.17 -13.18
C ALA A 69 -4.83 -8.99 -12.84
N TYR A 70 -5.97 -9.28 -12.22
CA TYR A 70 -6.96 -8.28 -11.83
C TYR A 70 -7.16 -8.38 -10.31
N ILE A 71 -7.52 -7.28 -9.67
CA ILE A 71 -7.87 -7.21 -8.24
C ILE A 71 -9.32 -6.75 -8.19
N ASP A 72 -10.20 -7.52 -7.53
CA ASP A 72 -11.65 -7.28 -7.57
C ASP A 72 -12.01 -5.84 -7.16
N ALA A 73 -11.44 -5.35 -6.06
CA ALA A 73 -11.54 -3.96 -5.64
C ALA A 73 -10.23 -3.44 -5.05
N PHE A 74 -9.71 -2.36 -5.64
CA PHE A 74 -8.46 -1.73 -5.22
C PHE A 74 -8.70 -0.32 -4.66
N ASP A 75 -8.33 -0.11 -3.41
CA ASP A 75 -8.32 1.20 -2.78
C ASP A 75 -6.99 1.90 -3.03
N GLU A 76 -7.02 2.91 -3.89
CA GLU A 76 -5.81 3.61 -4.31
C GLU A 76 -5.13 4.36 -3.17
N LYS A 77 -5.91 5.01 -2.30
CA LYS A 77 -5.38 5.81 -1.19
C LYS A 77 -4.57 4.97 -0.21
N PHE A 78 -5.03 3.76 0.05
CA PHE A 78 -4.43 2.88 1.05
C PHE A 78 -3.56 1.78 0.45
N ARG A 79 -3.51 1.66 -0.88
CA ARG A 79 -2.88 0.55 -1.61
C ARG A 79 -3.43 -0.79 -1.13
N LEU A 80 -4.74 -0.90 -0.95
CA LEU A 80 -5.42 -2.08 -0.41
C LEU A 80 -6.09 -2.84 -1.56
N GLY A 81 -5.69 -4.09 -1.78
CA GLY A 81 -6.34 -4.98 -2.74
C GLY A 81 -7.29 -5.92 -2.00
N LEU A 82 -8.58 -5.80 -2.28
CA LEU A 82 -9.65 -6.59 -1.68
C LEU A 82 -10.11 -7.64 -2.70
N GLU A 83 -10.19 -8.90 -2.28
CA GLU A 83 -10.66 -9.99 -3.15
C GLU A 83 -11.81 -10.76 -2.54
N SER A 84 -12.71 -11.22 -3.40
CA SER A 84 -13.76 -12.18 -3.10
C SER A 84 -13.34 -13.57 -3.62
N GLU A 85 -12.81 -14.40 -2.74
CA GLU A 85 -12.36 -15.75 -3.07
C GLU A 85 -13.51 -16.76 -2.96
N GLY A 86 -13.96 -17.30 -4.10
CA GLY A 86 -14.93 -18.40 -4.13
C GLY A 86 -14.31 -19.74 -3.74
N PHE A 87 -14.98 -20.54 -2.91
CA PHE A 87 -14.62 -21.94 -2.72
C PHE A 87 -15.19 -22.78 -3.86
N VAL A 88 -14.32 -23.21 -4.78
CA VAL A 88 -14.72 -24.17 -5.81
C VAL A 88 -14.62 -25.56 -5.20
N VAL A 89 -15.73 -26.32 -5.17
CA VAL A 89 -15.79 -27.73 -4.72
C VAL A 89 -14.79 -28.64 -5.47
N HIS A 90 -14.22 -28.13 -6.56
CA HIS A 90 -13.18 -28.75 -7.36
C HIS A 90 -11.82 -28.05 -7.15
N ALA A 91 -11.50 -27.57 -5.96
CA ALA A 91 -10.18 -27.03 -5.64
C ALA A 91 -9.04 -28.02 -6.00
N GLU A 92 -9.33 -29.33 -5.93
CA GLU A 92 -8.47 -30.41 -6.43
C GLU A 92 -8.22 -30.40 -7.95
N ARG A 93 -9.10 -29.75 -8.73
CA ARG A 93 -8.99 -29.58 -10.18
C ARG A 93 -8.27 -28.29 -10.60
N VAL A 94 -7.78 -27.49 -9.65
CA VAL A 94 -6.91 -26.37 -9.99
C VAL A 94 -5.66 -26.93 -10.68
N THR A 95 -5.40 -26.49 -11.90
CA THR A 95 -4.23 -26.93 -12.64
C THR A 95 -2.97 -26.38 -11.98
N ARG A 96 -1.84 -27.12 -12.07
CA ARG A 96 -0.55 -26.66 -11.53
C ARG A 96 -0.18 -25.24 -12.00
N PRO A 97 -0.33 -24.89 -13.31
CA PRO A 97 -0.05 -23.53 -13.76
C PRO A 97 -0.97 -22.47 -13.15
N ARG A 98 -2.26 -22.78 -12.93
CA ARG A 98 -3.19 -21.84 -12.29
C ARG A 98 -2.82 -21.63 -10.83
N PHE A 99 -2.44 -22.69 -10.12
CA PHE A 99 -1.96 -22.58 -8.75
C PHE A 99 -0.71 -21.69 -8.66
N ASP A 100 0.29 -21.94 -9.52
CA ASP A 100 1.51 -21.15 -9.57
C ASP A 100 1.25 -19.68 -9.93
N PHE A 101 0.29 -19.44 -10.82
CA PHE A 101 -0.16 -18.10 -11.18
C PHE A 101 -0.74 -17.35 -9.98
N GLU A 102 -1.67 -17.95 -9.21
CA GLU A 102 -2.23 -17.29 -8.02
C GLU A 102 -1.14 -17.01 -6.97
N ARG A 103 -0.20 -17.93 -6.76
CA ARG A 103 0.94 -17.69 -5.86
C ARG A 103 1.82 -16.53 -6.37
N ASN A 104 2.03 -16.44 -7.68
CA ASN A 104 2.79 -15.37 -8.29
C ASN A 104 2.07 -14.02 -8.18
N ARG A 105 0.75 -14.01 -8.40
CA ARG A 105 -0.12 -12.83 -8.24
C ARG A 105 0.01 -12.26 -6.82
N ILE A 106 -0.09 -13.09 -5.79
CA ILE A 106 0.09 -12.67 -4.39
C ILE A 106 1.49 -12.05 -4.14
N ARG A 107 2.56 -12.71 -4.63
CA ARG A 107 3.91 -12.16 -4.50
C ARG A 107 4.09 -10.84 -5.25
N SER A 108 3.45 -10.71 -6.41
CA SER A 108 3.49 -9.49 -7.21
C SER A 108 2.81 -8.34 -6.48
N MET A 109 1.64 -8.59 -5.88
CA MET A 109 0.96 -7.60 -5.04
C MET A 109 1.84 -7.14 -3.88
N LEU A 110 2.49 -8.07 -3.16
CA LEU A 110 3.45 -7.73 -2.11
C LEU A 110 4.61 -6.88 -2.65
N ALA A 111 5.20 -7.26 -3.79
CA ALA A 111 6.31 -6.53 -4.40
C ALA A 111 5.91 -5.10 -4.82
N TYR A 112 4.65 -4.88 -5.18
CA TYR A 112 4.10 -3.57 -5.52
C TYR A 112 3.55 -2.80 -4.30
N GLY A 113 3.76 -3.29 -3.08
CA GLY A 113 3.25 -2.66 -1.86
C GLY A 113 1.72 -2.62 -1.79
N ILE A 114 1.06 -3.57 -2.45
CA ILE A 114 -0.40 -3.76 -2.37
C ILE A 114 -0.69 -4.68 -1.19
N HIS A 115 -1.47 -4.17 -0.24
CA HIS A 115 -1.95 -4.92 0.91
C HIS A 115 -3.06 -5.87 0.42
N TYR A 116 -2.68 -7.12 0.17
CA TYR A 116 -3.62 -8.14 -0.30
C TYR A 116 -4.50 -8.65 0.84
N THR A 117 -5.82 -8.50 0.69
CA THR A 117 -6.82 -8.82 1.71
C THR A 117 -7.92 -9.68 1.09
N PRO A 118 -7.73 -11.01 1.09
CA PRO A 118 -8.72 -11.93 0.57
C PRO A 118 -9.83 -12.19 1.60
N PHE A 119 -11.07 -12.24 1.12
CA PHE A 119 -12.22 -12.73 1.88
C PHE A 119 -12.86 -13.88 1.14
N THR A 120 -13.15 -14.98 1.83
CA THR A 120 -13.88 -16.08 1.18
C THR A 120 -15.35 -15.72 1.03
N TYR A 121 -16.00 -16.19 -0.03
CA TYR A 121 -17.44 -16.01 -0.23
C TYR A 121 -18.23 -16.52 0.98
N ASP A 122 -17.88 -17.70 1.49
CA ASP A 122 -18.53 -18.31 2.66
C ASP A 122 -18.40 -17.45 3.92
N GLU A 123 -17.26 -16.78 4.13
CA GLU A 123 -17.07 -15.87 5.25
C GLU A 123 -17.91 -14.61 5.10
N MET A 124 -17.92 -14.01 3.91
CA MET A 124 -18.73 -12.83 3.64
C MET A 124 -20.23 -13.13 3.76
N ASP A 125 -20.66 -14.34 3.38
CA ASP A 125 -22.07 -14.73 3.41
C ASP A 125 -22.53 -15.13 4.83
N LYS A 126 -21.77 -15.98 5.52
CA LYS A 126 -22.20 -16.57 6.79
C LYS A 126 -21.75 -15.77 8.02
N ARG A 127 -20.66 -15.01 7.91
CA ARG A 127 -20.00 -14.30 9.02
C ARG A 127 -19.51 -12.89 8.62
N PRO A 128 -20.34 -12.05 7.97
CA PRO A 128 -19.91 -10.75 7.44
C PRO A 128 -19.35 -9.81 8.51
N GLU A 129 -19.79 -9.93 9.77
CA GLU A 129 -19.28 -9.16 10.91
C GLU A 129 -17.79 -9.39 11.17
N ILE A 130 -17.29 -10.61 10.95
CA ILE A 130 -15.86 -10.93 11.09
C ILE A 130 -15.06 -10.24 9.99
N CYS A 131 -15.54 -10.32 8.74
CA CYS A 131 -14.92 -9.65 7.60
C CYS A 131 -14.88 -8.13 7.79
N ARG A 132 -15.98 -7.53 8.24
CA ARG A 132 -16.06 -6.08 8.54
C ARG A 132 -15.08 -5.69 9.63
N ARG A 133 -15.00 -6.45 10.73
CA ARG A 133 -14.05 -6.18 11.81
C ARG A 133 -12.61 -6.26 11.31
N ALA A 134 -12.27 -7.30 10.53
CA ALA A 134 -10.94 -7.41 9.93
C ALA A 134 -10.63 -6.20 9.04
N LEU A 135 -11.58 -5.78 8.19
CA LEU A 135 -11.41 -4.64 7.33
C LEU A 135 -11.28 -3.32 8.12
N TYR A 136 -12.05 -3.13 9.20
CA TYR A 136 -11.91 -2.00 10.12
C TYR A 136 -10.51 -1.93 10.73
N GLU A 137 -9.97 -3.05 11.22
CA GLU A 137 -8.62 -3.10 11.80
C GLU A 137 -7.55 -2.81 10.75
N ILE A 138 -7.71 -3.31 9.52
CA ILE A 138 -6.78 -3.04 8.42
C ILE A 138 -6.78 -1.54 8.08
N TYR A 139 -7.95 -0.93 7.88
CA TYR A 139 -8.04 0.54 7.69
C TYR A 139 -7.51 1.31 8.89
N GLY A 140 -7.82 0.86 10.11
CA GLY A 140 -7.33 1.43 11.36
C GLY A 140 -5.81 1.39 11.47
N SER A 141 -5.16 0.35 10.97
CA SER A 141 -3.69 0.25 10.92
C SER A 141 -3.06 1.33 10.03
N PHE A 142 -3.82 1.83 9.05
CA PHE A 142 -3.41 2.93 8.17
C PHE A 142 -3.73 4.30 8.76
N SER A 143 -4.76 4.37 9.60
CA SER A 143 -5.10 5.53 10.43
C SER A 143 -4.30 5.61 11.74
N SER A 144 -3.52 4.57 12.06
CA SER A 144 -2.58 4.58 13.18
C SER A 144 -1.73 5.83 13.05
N PRO A 145 -1.64 6.65 14.10
CA PRO A 145 -1.26 8.05 14.02
C PRO A 145 0.16 8.18 13.47
N ALA A 146 0.25 8.24 12.15
CA ALA A 146 1.34 8.90 11.48
C ALA A 146 1.30 10.41 11.79
N ASP A 147 0.20 10.92 12.34
CA ASP A 147 0.14 12.20 13.04
C ASP A 147 0.90 12.20 14.39
N HIS A 148 1.30 11.05 14.94
CA HIS A 148 2.29 10.95 16.02
C HIS A 148 3.74 10.85 15.51
N PHE A 149 3.99 10.92 14.19
CA PHE A 149 5.32 11.33 13.68
C PHE A 149 5.57 12.84 13.83
N SER A 150 4.72 13.56 14.57
CA SER A 150 5.08 14.83 15.18
C SER A 150 5.74 14.60 16.57
N LYS A 151 7.03 14.27 16.52
CA LYS A 151 8.01 15.02 17.33
C LYS A 151 9.43 15.02 16.78
N GLU A 152 9.78 14.15 15.82
CA GLU A 152 11.12 14.15 15.20
C GLU A 152 11.09 13.46 13.82
N GLN A 153 10.39 14.06 12.83
CA GLN A 153 10.40 13.60 11.44
C GLN A 153 11.83 13.22 11.02
N LEU A 154 12.00 12.00 10.48
CA LEU A 154 13.29 11.62 9.92
C LEU A 154 13.53 12.43 8.64
N THR A 155 14.69 13.05 8.55
CA THR A 155 15.17 13.62 7.30
C THR A 155 15.30 12.52 6.25
N LEU A 156 15.31 12.91 4.97
CA LEU A 156 15.51 11.97 3.85
C LEU A 156 16.77 11.11 4.04
N TYR A 157 17.86 11.69 4.56
CA TYR A 157 19.11 10.98 4.83
C TYR A 157 19.00 10.01 6.00
N GLU A 158 18.30 10.37 7.06
CA GLU A 158 18.05 9.46 8.19
C GLU A 158 17.21 8.27 7.74
N ARG A 159 16.16 8.50 6.94
CA ARG A 159 15.33 7.44 6.35
C ARG A 159 16.18 6.51 5.48
N GLU A 160 17.02 7.08 4.64
CA GLU A 160 17.90 6.33 3.75
C GLU A 160 18.90 5.46 4.52
N VAL A 161 19.50 6.00 5.59
CA VAL A 161 20.42 5.24 6.44
C VAL A 161 19.71 4.08 7.15
N VAL A 162 18.52 4.30 7.70
CA VAL A 162 17.76 3.22 8.33
C VAL A 162 17.37 2.16 7.29
N ARG A 163 17.00 2.58 6.07
CA ARG A 163 16.62 1.68 4.97
C ARG A 163 17.80 0.85 4.50
N TYR A 164 18.95 1.49 4.34
CA TYR A 164 20.18 0.83 3.97
C TYR A 164 20.65 -0.15 5.06
N ALA A 165 20.55 0.23 6.34
CA ALA A 165 20.89 -0.64 7.45
C ALA A 165 19.95 -1.86 7.56
N LEU A 166 18.64 -1.71 7.27
CA LEU A 166 17.72 -2.84 7.16
C LEU A 166 18.11 -3.78 6.02
N TRP A 167 18.45 -3.21 4.86
CA TRP A 167 18.87 -3.96 3.69
C TRP A 167 20.18 -4.73 3.95
N LEU A 168 21.13 -4.10 4.67
CA LEU A 168 22.36 -4.76 5.09
C LEU A 168 22.09 -5.91 6.06
N GLY A 169 21.13 -5.81 6.98
CA GLY A 169 20.80 -6.88 7.93
C GLY A 169 21.93 -7.20 8.94
N GLN A 170 22.90 -6.30 9.08
CA GLN A 170 24.09 -6.46 9.91
C GLN A 170 24.56 -5.09 10.46
N PRO A 171 25.45 -5.05 11.47
CA PRO A 171 25.95 -3.78 11.99
C PRO A 171 26.61 -2.95 10.88
N PHE A 172 26.26 -1.66 10.80
CA PHE A 172 26.73 -0.76 9.74
C PHE A 172 27.72 0.27 10.29
N SER A 173 28.65 0.69 9.45
CA SER A 173 29.71 1.64 9.74
C SER A 173 29.42 3.02 9.17
N ILE A 174 30.27 4.00 9.47
CA ILE A 174 30.18 5.31 8.85
C ILE A 174 30.38 5.26 7.33
N ARG A 175 31.19 4.32 6.82
CA ARG A 175 31.42 4.16 5.38
C ARG A 175 30.14 3.73 4.66
N ASP A 176 29.35 2.89 5.31
CA ASP A 176 28.04 2.45 4.80
C ASP A 176 27.05 3.63 4.73
N VAL A 177 27.10 4.54 5.72
CA VAL A 177 26.32 5.78 5.69
C VAL A 177 26.78 6.70 4.55
N GLN A 178 28.10 6.83 4.32
CA GLN A 178 28.62 7.60 3.19
C GLN A 178 28.19 6.99 1.85
N ALA A 179 28.22 5.67 1.73
CA ALA A 179 27.84 4.95 0.52
C ALA A 179 26.36 5.16 0.17
N CYS A 180 25.44 5.04 1.13
CA CYS A 180 24.00 5.22 0.86
C CYS A 180 23.57 6.68 0.72
N THR A 181 24.23 7.62 1.40
CA THR A 181 23.84 9.05 1.35
C THR A 181 24.59 9.85 0.28
N ASN A 182 25.71 9.33 -0.22
CA ASN A 182 26.66 10.04 -1.09
C ASN A 182 27.12 11.39 -0.50
N LYS A 183 27.38 11.42 0.81
CA LYS A 183 27.82 12.61 1.55
C LYS A 183 29.16 12.40 2.24
N GLY A 184 29.83 13.52 2.55
CA GLY A 184 31.09 13.54 3.29
C GLY A 184 30.93 13.06 4.73
N GLU A 185 32.05 12.69 5.36
CA GLU A 185 32.07 12.04 6.67
C GLU A 185 31.42 12.89 7.77
N ASP A 186 31.66 14.21 7.80
CA ASP A 186 31.11 15.09 8.83
C ASP A 186 29.58 15.19 8.77
N PHE A 187 29.00 15.16 7.58
CA PHE A 187 27.56 15.09 7.41
C PHE A 187 27.02 13.76 7.92
N CYS A 188 27.67 12.66 7.56
CA CYS A 188 27.30 11.31 7.98
C CYS A 188 27.35 11.15 9.51
N ARG A 189 28.36 11.75 10.18
CA ARG A 189 28.44 11.79 11.65
C ARG A 189 27.25 12.52 12.26
N LYS A 190 26.76 13.61 11.65
CA LYS A 190 25.56 14.33 12.12
C LYS A 190 24.32 13.46 11.99
N VAL A 191 24.15 12.74 10.88
CA VAL A 191 23.05 11.80 10.67
C VAL A 191 23.08 10.69 11.73
N ILE A 192 24.22 10.05 11.94
CA ILE A 192 24.38 9.01 12.97
C ILE A 192 24.06 9.55 14.37
N ARG A 193 24.59 10.72 14.74
CA ARG A 193 24.30 11.34 16.05
C ARG A 193 22.82 11.64 16.22
N SER A 194 22.15 12.10 15.18
CA SER A 194 20.71 12.36 15.20
C SER A 194 19.93 11.05 15.37
N LEU A 195 20.26 9.99 14.62
CA LEU A 195 19.64 8.67 14.77
C LEU A 195 19.85 8.05 16.16
N LEU A 196 21.05 8.22 16.76
CA LEU A 196 21.33 7.83 18.15
C LEU A 196 20.45 8.61 19.15
N LYS A 197 20.31 9.92 18.96
CA LYS A 197 19.46 10.79 19.79
C LYS A 197 17.99 10.36 19.71
N LYS A 198 17.52 10.03 18.51
CA LYS A 198 16.18 9.48 18.23
C LYS A 198 16.00 8.04 18.76
N ARG A 199 17.08 7.42 19.24
CA ARG A 199 17.16 6.01 19.68
C ARG A 199 16.72 5.03 18.59
N LEU A 200 16.99 5.35 17.33
CA LEU A 200 16.69 4.46 16.20
C LEU A 200 17.86 3.51 15.91
N ILE A 201 19.05 3.86 16.40
CA ILE A 201 20.22 3.03 16.33
C ILE A 201 20.91 3.04 17.69
N ARG A 202 21.72 2.01 17.94
CA ARG A 202 22.63 1.96 19.08
C ARG A 202 24.02 1.53 18.64
N PRO A 203 25.08 1.88 19.39
CA PRO A 203 26.39 1.30 19.16
C PRO A 203 26.36 -0.22 19.31
N MET A 204 27.12 -0.92 18.46
CA MET A 204 27.29 -2.36 18.60
C MET A 204 27.96 -2.73 19.93
N HIS A 205 28.90 -1.91 20.40
CA HIS A 205 29.61 -2.10 21.66
C HIS A 205 29.30 -0.94 22.60
N LEU A 206 28.63 -1.22 23.73
CA LEU A 206 28.23 -0.17 24.68
C LEU A 206 29.41 0.37 25.51
N ASN A 207 30.48 -0.42 25.67
CA ASN A 207 31.58 -0.13 26.61
C ASN A 207 32.84 0.43 25.94
N ARG A 208 32.75 0.98 24.72
CA ARG A 208 33.88 1.58 24.01
C ARG A 208 33.74 3.08 23.88
N THR A 209 34.85 3.79 24.11
CA THR A 209 34.97 5.25 23.90
C THR A 209 34.83 5.64 22.42
N ARG A 210 35.15 4.73 21.49
CA ARG A 210 34.95 4.92 20.05
C ARG A 210 34.18 3.76 19.44
N ASN A 211 33.03 4.08 18.85
CA ASN A 211 32.15 3.13 18.19
C ASN A 211 32.23 3.29 16.67
N TYR A 212 32.63 2.20 16.01
CA TYR A 212 32.78 2.15 14.55
C TYR A 212 31.59 1.49 13.86
N TYR A 213 30.74 0.79 14.62
CA TYR A 213 29.60 0.04 14.11
C TYR A 213 28.35 0.31 14.94
N TYR A 214 27.22 0.37 14.25
CA TYR A 214 25.89 0.67 14.78
C TYR A 214 24.90 -0.41 14.37
N VAL A 215 23.91 -0.66 15.21
CA VAL A 215 22.84 -1.63 14.96
C VAL A 215 21.51 -0.90 15.05
N LEU A 216 20.55 -1.26 14.20
CA LEU A 216 19.19 -0.75 14.28
C LEU A 216 18.50 -1.23 15.56
N GLU A 217 17.75 -0.34 16.18
CA GLU A 217 16.80 -0.70 17.24
C GLU A 217 15.51 -1.24 16.62
N GLU A 218 14.77 -2.09 17.34
CA GLU A 218 13.57 -2.77 16.83
C GLU A 218 12.50 -1.78 16.31
N LYS A 219 12.33 -0.65 17.00
CA LYS A 219 11.42 0.44 16.60
C LYS A 219 11.86 1.23 15.35
N ALA A 220 13.09 1.03 14.87
CA ALA A 220 13.56 1.70 13.66
C ALA A 220 12.94 1.08 12.40
N SER A 221 12.72 -0.23 12.42
CA SER A 221 12.09 -0.98 11.33
C SER A 221 10.67 -0.50 11.05
N SER A 222 9.88 -0.25 12.10
CA SER A 222 8.52 0.27 11.96
C SER A 222 8.50 1.65 11.30
N THR A 223 9.58 2.43 11.38
CA THR A 223 9.63 3.78 10.79
C THR A 223 9.69 3.76 9.26
N ILE A 224 10.19 2.67 8.65
CA ILE A 224 10.38 2.59 7.19
C ILE A 224 9.14 2.09 6.47
N TRP A 225 8.44 1.12 7.04
CA TRP A 225 7.21 0.57 6.47
C TRP A 225 6.11 1.64 6.33
N TYR A 226 6.14 2.69 7.16
CA TYR A 226 5.26 3.86 7.01
C TYR A 226 5.82 4.96 6.09
N SER A 227 7.12 4.97 5.78
CA SER A 227 7.76 6.08 5.05
C SER A 227 7.71 5.92 3.53
N ALA A 228 7.67 4.68 3.01
CA ALA A 228 7.38 4.41 1.59
C ALA A 228 6.03 5.02 1.16
N ARG A 229 5.17 5.32 2.15
CA ARG A 229 3.82 5.87 2.02
C ARG A 229 3.76 7.38 1.71
N SER A 230 4.76 8.16 2.11
CA SER A 230 4.73 9.64 1.95
C SER A 230 5.36 10.10 0.63
N MET A 231 6.38 9.40 0.12
CA MET A 231 7.14 9.86 -1.05
C MET A 231 6.36 9.73 -2.37
N GLU A 232 5.37 8.84 -2.45
CA GLU A 232 4.48 8.73 -3.63
C GLU A 232 3.32 9.74 -3.60
N GLN A 233 2.80 10.08 -2.42
CA GLN A 233 1.76 11.10 -2.26
C GLN A 233 2.31 12.50 -2.57
N ASP A 234 3.50 12.84 -2.07
CA ASP A 234 4.14 14.13 -2.34
C ASP A 234 4.51 14.30 -3.84
N ALA A 235 4.90 13.21 -4.52
CA ALA A 235 5.19 13.21 -5.95
C ALA A 235 3.92 13.31 -6.82
N ALA A 236 2.79 12.78 -6.34
CA ALA A 236 1.49 12.91 -7.00
C ALA A 236 0.92 14.33 -6.82
N THR A 237 1.02 14.92 -5.63
CA THR A 237 0.58 16.30 -5.35
C THR A 237 1.44 17.33 -6.09
N ALA A 238 2.76 17.13 -6.17
CA ALA A 238 3.66 18.01 -6.92
C ALA A 238 3.40 18.01 -8.44
N LYS A 239 2.88 16.90 -8.99
CA LYS A 239 2.48 16.81 -10.41
C LYS A 239 1.14 17.49 -10.70
N VAL A 240 0.25 17.61 -9.72
CA VAL A 240 -1.04 18.31 -9.88
C VAL A 240 -0.83 19.82 -9.84
N VAL A 241 -0.01 20.32 -8.90
CA VAL A 241 0.29 21.76 -8.78
C VAL A 241 1.00 22.30 -10.03
N HIS A 242 1.97 21.56 -10.59
CA HIS A 242 2.63 21.98 -11.83
C HIS A 242 1.72 21.95 -13.08
N ARG A 243 0.61 21.21 -13.05
CA ARG A 243 -0.35 21.13 -14.17
C ARG A 243 -1.41 22.22 -14.12
N GLU A 244 -1.69 22.75 -12.92
CA GLU A 244 -2.58 23.90 -12.73
C GLU A 244 -1.86 25.24 -12.99
N GLU A 245 -0.55 25.34 -12.73
CA GLU A 245 0.24 26.55 -13.03
C GLU A 245 0.64 26.70 -14.51
N SER A 246 0.45 25.67 -15.34
CA SER A 246 0.78 25.69 -16.78
C SER A 246 -0.45 25.75 -17.70
N GLY A 247 -1.63 26.00 -17.12
CA GLY A 247 -2.93 25.96 -17.81
C GLY A 247 -3.69 27.29 -17.88
N ASP A 248 -3.02 28.45 -17.74
CA ASP A 248 -3.65 29.76 -17.96
C ASP A 248 -2.74 30.67 -18.78
N ASP A 249 -2.70 30.44 -20.09
CA ASP A 249 -2.20 31.42 -21.06
C ASP A 249 -2.96 31.20 -22.38
N GLY A 250 -4.19 31.70 -22.43
CA GLY A 250 -5.09 31.38 -23.55
C GLY A 250 -6.45 32.06 -23.59
N ARG A 251 -6.53 33.34 -23.18
CA ARG A 251 -7.59 34.28 -23.59
C ARG A 251 -6.90 35.64 -23.71
N GLY A 252 -6.67 36.22 -24.88
CA GLY A 252 -7.57 36.40 -26.01
C GLY A 252 -7.56 37.90 -26.28
N GLU A 253 -6.66 38.35 -27.15
CA GLU A 253 -6.73 39.68 -27.74
C GLU A 253 -7.04 39.56 -29.24
N ILE A 254 -8.07 40.33 -29.61
CA ILE A 254 -8.60 40.72 -30.93
C ILE A 254 -9.46 39.68 -31.67
#